data_AF-A0A7W0HZW2-F1
#
_entry.id   AF-A0A7W0HZW2-F1
#
_cell.length_a   1.000
_cell.length_b   1.000
_cell.length_c   1.000
_cell.angle_alpha   90.00
_cell.angle_beta   90.00
_cell.angle_gamma   90.00
#
_symmetry.space_group_name_H-M   'P 1'
#
loop_
_entity.id
_entity.type
_entity.pdbx_description
1 polymer ?
#
loop_
_entity_poly.entity_id
_entity_poly.type
_entity_poly.pdbx_seq_one_letter_code
_entity_poly.pdbx_strand_id
1 'polypeptide(L)'
;MEQIEYRDICGVPCIILDPSSEQVGQIVLYHGWGSTIESYKFFASLISSWGYRVTIPELPCHGVRGSLNYFDKETLQKKFWPGRHFQLVEYPRVNHQITLGMLQKIKEFLDKNLLSL
;
A
#
# COMPACT_ATOMS: atom_id res chain seq x y z
N MET A 1 10.71 4.65 -19.25
CA MET A 1 10.18 3.43 -18.60
C MET A 1 10.18 3.68 -17.11
N GLU A 2 9.08 3.37 -16.40
CA GLU A 2 9.08 3.40 -14.93
C GLU A 2 10.17 2.46 -14.42
N GLN A 3 10.99 2.94 -13.47
CA GLN A 3 11.99 2.11 -12.82
C GLN A 3 11.42 1.58 -11.51
N ILE A 4 11.35 0.26 -11.39
CA ILE A 4 10.93 -0.44 -10.18
C ILE A 4 12.18 -0.97 -9.51
N GLU A 5 12.41 -0.56 -8.27
CA GLU A 5 13.56 -0.97 -7.48
C GLU A 5 13.11 -1.65 -6.18
N TYR A 6 13.80 -2.73 -5.82
CA TYR A 6 13.64 -3.36 -4.50
C TYR A 6 14.75 -2.86 -3.59
N ARG A 7 14.38 -2.32 -2.43
CA ARG A 7 15.34 -1.87 -1.43
C ARG A 7 14.96 -2.36 -0.05
N ASP A 8 15.98 -2.65 0.76
CA ASP A 8 15.82 -2.68 2.20
C ASP A 8 15.98 -1.26 2.75
N ILE A 9 14.98 -0.78 3.49
CA ILE A 9 15.03 0.50 4.18
C ILE A 9 14.85 0.21 5.68
N CYS A 10 15.92 0.39 6.46
CA CYS A 10 15.92 0.15 7.90
C CYS A 10 15.43 -1.26 8.31
N GLY A 11 15.79 -2.30 7.54
CA GLY A 11 15.33 -3.67 7.78
C GLY A 11 13.92 -3.97 7.31
N VAL A 12 13.30 -3.06 6.54
CA VAL A 12 11.99 -3.25 5.92
C VAL A 12 12.18 -3.39 4.41
N PRO A 13 11.87 -4.57 3.83
CA PRO A 13 11.80 -4.74 2.39
C PRO A 13 10.76 -3.81 1.78
N CYS A 14 11.16 -3.06 0.77
CA CYS A 14 10.34 -2.08 0.07
C CYS A 14 10.45 -2.24 -1.44
N ILE A 15 9.39 -1.86 -2.14
CA ILE A 15 9.46 -1.55 -3.58
C ILE A 15 9.37 -0.04 -3.74
N ILE A 16 10.24 0.52 -4.55
CA ILE A 16 10.25 1.93 -4.91
C ILE A 16 9.98 2.05 -6.40
N LEU A 17 9.02 2.88 -6.77
CA LEU A 17 8.68 3.21 -8.15
C LEU A 17 8.98 4.68 -8.36
N ASP A 18 9.90 4.95 -9.28
CA ASP A 18 10.21 6.30 -9.72
C ASP A 18 9.35 6.67 -10.92
N PRO A 19 8.74 7.88 -10.92
CA PRO A 19 7.94 8.36 -12.03
C PRO A 19 8.80 8.50 -13.28
N SER A 20 8.20 8.26 -14.44
CA SER A 20 8.89 8.49 -15.72
C SER A 20 8.95 9.96 -16.15
N SER A 21 8.19 10.83 -15.47
CA SER A 21 8.15 12.28 -15.62
C SER A 21 8.93 12.98 -14.50
N GLU A 22 8.89 14.32 -14.49
CA GLU A 22 9.35 15.10 -13.33
C GLU A 22 8.59 14.66 -12.07
N GLN A 23 9.34 14.49 -10.97
CA GLN A 23 8.79 14.05 -9.70
C GLN A 23 8.08 15.21 -9.01
N VAL A 24 6.77 15.10 -8.84
CA VAL A 24 5.93 16.11 -8.15
C VAL A 24 5.80 15.86 -6.65
N GLY A 25 6.16 14.68 -6.18
CA GLY A 25 6.10 14.34 -4.75
C GLY A 25 6.51 12.91 -4.42
N GLN A 26 6.34 12.53 -3.16
CA GLN A 26 6.59 11.17 -2.67
C GLN A 26 5.40 10.65 -1.86
N ILE A 27 5.01 9.40 -2.11
CA ILE A 27 3.92 8.70 -1.43
C ILE A 27 4.47 7.40 -0.84
N VAL A 28 4.20 7.16 0.45
CA VAL A 28 4.38 5.85 1.08
C VAL A 28 3.04 5.12 1.03
N LEU A 29 2.97 4.07 0.24
CA LEU A 29 1.76 3.31 -0.02
C LEU A 29 1.75 2.01 0.79
N TYR A 30 0.96 1.97 1.85
CA TYR A 30 0.73 0.74 2.61
C TYR A 30 -0.27 -0.17 1.89
N HIS A 31 0.06 -1.44 1.79
CA HIS A 31 -0.83 -2.44 1.20
C HIS A 31 -1.81 -3.02 2.23
N GLY A 32 -2.89 -3.64 1.75
CA GLY A 32 -3.95 -4.21 2.57
C GLY A 32 -3.66 -5.61 3.09
N TRP A 33 -4.58 -6.14 3.91
CA TRP A 33 -4.48 -7.50 4.43
C TRP A 33 -4.57 -8.56 3.34
N GLY A 34 -3.83 -9.65 3.54
CA GLY A 34 -3.76 -10.75 2.59
C GLY A 34 -3.09 -10.41 1.27
N SER A 35 -2.54 -9.19 1.13
CA SER A 35 -1.78 -8.76 -0.04
C SER A 35 -0.29 -8.66 0.30
N THR A 36 0.51 -8.31 -0.70
CA THR A 36 1.96 -8.08 -0.56
C THR A 36 2.38 -6.86 -1.36
N ILE A 37 3.62 -6.42 -1.19
CA ILE A 37 4.26 -5.42 -2.07
C ILE A 37 4.10 -5.76 -3.55
N GLU A 38 4.16 -7.05 -3.91
CA GLU A 38 4.03 -7.56 -5.28
C GLU A 38 2.65 -7.28 -5.86
N SER A 39 1.61 -7.61 -5.11
CA SER A 39 0.22 -7.41 -5.54
C SER A 39 -0.16 -5.92 -5.67
N TYR A 40 0.56 -5.03 -4.99
CA TYR A 40 0.30 -3.59 -5.02
C TYR A 40 1.10 -2.83 -6.08
N LYS A 41 2.03 -3.49 -6.78
CA LYS A 41 2.83 -2.85 -7.84
C LYS A 41 1.99 -2.16 -8.89
N PHE A 42 0.94 -2.81 -9.39
CA PHE A 42 0.08 -2.21 -10.42
C PHE A 42 -0.54 -0.90 -9.92
N PHE A 43 -1.03 -0.89 -8.69
CA PHE A 43 -1.60 0.33 -8.10
C PHE A 43 -0.54 1.42 -7.92
N ALA A 44 0.66 1.05 -7.46
CA ALA A 44 1.76 1.98 -7.32
C ALA A 44 2.23 2.55 -8.68
N SER A 45 2.26 1.76 -9.74
CA SER A 45 2.57 2.21 -11.11
C SER A 45 1.57 3.26 -11.59
N LEU A 46 0.27 3.09 -11.30
CA LEU A 46 -0.72 4.11 -11.67
C LEU A 46 -0.45 5.44 -10.96
N ILE A 47 -0.15 5.41 -9.66
CA ILE A 47 0.18 6.63 -8.90
C ILE A 47 1.50 7.24 -9.40
N SER A 48 2.50 6.40 -9.69
CA SER A 48 3.79 6.80 -10.24
C SER A 48 3.66 7.47 -11.61
N SER A 49 2.74 6.99 -12.45
CA SER A 49 2.41 7.63 -13.73
C SER A 49 1.85 9.06 -13.58
N TRP A 50 1.38 9.45 -12.40
CA TRP A 50 0.94 10.81 -12.08
C TRP A 50 2.07 11.73 -11.59
N GLY A 51 3.32 11.24 -11.58
CA GLY A 51 4.51 12.00 -11.20
C GLY A 51 4.98 11.79 -9.76
N TYR A 52 4.37 10.89 -8.99
CA TYR A 52 4.77 10.64 -7.61
C TYR A 52 5.78 9.51 -7.51
N ARG A 53 6.84 9.69 -6.72
CA ARG A 53 7.65 8.54 -6.29
C ARG A 53 6.86 7.72 -5.28
N VAL A 54 6.65 6.44 -5.53
CA VAL A 54 5.87 5.57 -4.64
C VAL A 54 6.78 4.58 -3.93
N THR A 55 6.69 4.50 -2.62
CA THR A 55 7.38 3.48 -1.81
C THR A 55 6.36 2.58 -1.14
N ILE A 56 6.44 1.27 -1.39
CA ILE A 56 5.57 0.25 -0.81
C ILE A 56 6.40 -0.58 0.18
N PRO A 57 6.24 -0.39 1.50
CA PRO A 57 6.89 -1.25 2.49
C PRO A 57 6.13 -2.57 2.65
N GLU A 58 6.85 -3.70 2.74
CA GLU A 58 6.26 -4.99 3.10
C GLU A 58 5.89 -4.97 4.58
N LEU A 59 4.61 -5.12 4.86
CA LEU A 59 4.10 -5.12 6.23
C LEU A 59 4.55 -6.38 6.99
N PRO A 60 4.67 -6.32 8.34
CA PRO A 60 4.92 -7.52 9.13
C PRO A 60 3.89 -8.61 8.82
N CYS A 61 4.32 -9.87 8.80
CA CYS A 61 3.47 -11.03 8.53
C CYS A 61 2.79 -11.03 7.13
N HIS A 62 3.40 -10.32 6.17
CA HIS A 62 3.03 -10.37 4.76
C HIS A 62 4.26 -10.66 3.87
N GLY A 63 4.01 -11.32 2.73
CA GLY A 63 5.00 -11.61 1.70
C GLY A 63 6.30 -12.22 2.24
N VAL A 64 7.41 -11.53 2.01
CA VAL A 64 8.75 -12.01 2.44
C VAL A 64 8.96 -11.94 3.96
N ARG A 65 8.09 -11.23 4.69
CA ARG A 65 8.12 -11.10 6.16
C ARG A 65 7.20 -12.09 6.86
N GLY A 66 6.80 -13.15 6.16
CA GLY A 66 5.95 -14.23 6.64
C GLY A 66 4.51 -14.11 6.15
N SER A 67 3.65 -15.00 6.62
CA SER A 67 2.23 -14.99 6.30
C SER A 67 1.39 -15.31 7.53
N LEU A 68 0.19 -14.75 7.59
CA LEU A 68 -0.85 -15.16 8.54
C LEU A 68 -2.07 -15.61 7.76
N ASN A 69 -2.84 -16.52 8.36
CA ASN A 69 -4.17 -16.81 7.88
C ASN A 69 -5.11 -15.68 8.32
N TYR A 70 -5.26 -14.66 7.48
CA TYR A 70 -6.13 -13.51 7.74
C TYR A 70 -7.63 -13.86 7.74
N PHE A 71 -7.99 -15.09 7.37
CA PHE A 71 -9.36 -15.59 7.44
C PHE A 71 -9.64 -16.38 8.73
N ASP A 72 -8.61 -16.65 9.53
CA ASP A 72 -8.75 -17.29 10.83
C ASP A 72 -8.82 -16.24 11.95
N LYS A 73 -9.99 -16.15 12.60
CA LYS A 73 -10.25 -15.21 13.69
C LYS A 73 -9.35 -15.46 14.89
N GLU A 74 -8.98 -16.71 15.17
CA GLU A 74 -8.15 -17.05 16.32
C GLU A 74 -6.69 -16.58 16.13
N THR A 75 -6.15 -16.77 14.92
CA THR A 75 -4.84 -16.25 14.51
C THR A 75 -4.78 -14.73 14.59
N LEU A 76 -5.81 -14.03 14.11
CA LEU A 76 -5.89 -12.57 14.18
C LEU A 76 -5.92 -12.06 15.62
N GLN A 77 -6.75 -12.65 16.48
CA GLN A 77 -6.84 -12.28 17.89
C GLN A 77 -5.51 -12.52 18.62
N LYS A 78 -4.83 -13.64 18.41
CA LYS A 78 -3.58 -13.93 19.13
C LYS A 78 -2.41 -13.04 18.70
N LYS A 79 -2.34 -12.64 17.42
CA LYS A 79 -1.19 -11.91 16.87
C LYS A 79 -1.36 -10.39 16.86
N PHE A 80 -2.58 -9.88 16.68
CA PHE A 80 -2.82 -8.43 16.59
C PHE A 80 -3.47 -7.81 17.84
N TRP A 81 -3.98 -8.63 18.78
CA TRP A 81 -4.69 -8.14 19.98
C TRP A 81 -3.88 -7.95 21.28
N PRO A 82 -2.56 -8.25 21.42
CA PRO A 82 -1.87 -7.96 22.67
C PRO A 82 -1.53 -6.46 22.74
N GLY A 83 -2.54 -5.61 22.91
CA GLY A 83 -2.42 -4.16 23.05
C GLY A 83 -3.59 -3.42 22.40
N ARG A 84 -4.39 -2.72 23.21
CA ARG A 84 -5.68 -2.07 22.92
C ARG A 84 -5.63 -0.89 21.90
N HIS A 85 -4.96 -1.04 20.76
CA HIS A 85 -4.72 0.08 19.83
C HIS A 85 -5.26 -0.13 18.41
N PHE A 86 -5.87 -1.28 18.10
CA PHE A 86 -6.44 -1.53 16.78
C PHE A 86 -7.91 -1.93 16.88
N GLN A 87 -8.79 -1.15 16.25
CA GLN A 87 -10.18 -1.51 16.05
C GLN A 87 -10.31 -2.18 14.66
N LEU A 88 -10.60 -3.47 14.66
CA LEU A 88 -11.02 -4.19 13.45
C LEU A 88 -12.45 -3.76 13.13
N VAL A 89 -12.62 -2.97 12.08
CA VAL A 89 -13.94 -2.70 11.48
C VAL A 89 -14.05 -3.56 10.23
N GLU A 90 -14.77 -4.67 10.33
CA GLU A 90 -15.06 -5.53 9.20
C GLU A 90 -16.15 -4.87 8.36
N TYR A 91 -15.82 -4.49 7.12
CA TYR A 91 -16.80 -4.00 6.17
C TYR A 91 -17.17 -5.15 5.21
N PRO A 92 -18.30 -5.84 5.42
CA PRO A 92 -18.64 -7.07 4.68
C PRO A 92 -18.88 -6.86 3.18
N ARG A 93 -18.85 -5.62 2.69
CA ARG A 93 -18.98 -5.25 1.27
C ARG A 93 -17.73 -4.57 0.69
N VAL A 94 -16.68 -4.37 1.49
CA VAL A 94 -15.39 -3.89 0.98
C VAL A 94 -14.59 -5.13 0.62
N ASN A 95 -14.81 -5.59 -0.61
CA ASN A 95 -13.84 -6.50 -1.23
C ASN A 95 -12.49 -5.77 -1.19
N HIS A 96 -11.41 -6.47 -0.85
CA HIS A 96 -10.01 -5.97 -0.90
C HIS A 96 -9.56 -5.73 -2.36
N GLN A 97 -10.40 -5.08 -3.14
CA GLN A 97 -10.22 -4.74 -4.54
C GLN A 97 -10.22 -3.22 -4.61
N ILE A 98 -9.07 -2.67 -4.98
CA ILE A 98 -9.00 -1.27 -5.36
C ILE A 98 -9.75 -1.14 -6.68
N THR A 99 -10.90 -0.47 -6.63
CA THR A 99 -11.70 -0.22 -7.83
C THR A 99 -11.19 1.03 -8.55
N LEU A 100 -11.44 1.12 -9.87
CA LEU A 100 -11.12 2.34 -10.64
C LEU A 100 -11.77 3.60 -10.04
N GLY A 101 -12.97 3.47 -9.44
CA GLY A 101 -13.63 4.58 -8.77
C GLY A 101 -12.87 5.08 -7.53
N MET A 102 -12.25 4.17 -6.76
CA MET A 102 -11.39 4.55 -5.64
C MET A 102 -10.13 5.27 -6.13
N LEU A 103 -9.54 4.81 -7.24
CA LEU A 103 -8.39 5.48 -7.87
C LEU A 103 -8.74 6.91 -8.30
N GLN A 104 -9.89 7.09 -8.94
CA GLN A 104 -10.34 8.41 -9.36
C GLN A 104 -10.49 9.36 -8.15
N LYS A 105 -11.07 8.88 -7.04
CA LYS A 105 -11.21 9.69 -5.82
C LYS A 105 -9.87 10.06 -5.19
N ILE A 106 -8.89 9.15 -5.23
CA ILE A 106 -7.52 9.46 -4.80
C ILE A 106 -6.92 10.53 -5.71
N LYS A 107 -7.02 10.38 -7.03
CA LYS A 107 -6.52 11.39 -7.97
C LYS A 107 -7.17 12.76 -7.73
N GLU A 108 -8.49 12.84 -7.63
CA GLU A 108 -9.22 14.08 -7.34
C GLU A 108 -8.73 14.73 -6.04
N PHE A 109 -8.47 13.93 -5.01
CA PHE A 109 -7.92 14.42 -3.75
C PHE A 109 -6.50 14.98 -3.90
N LEU A 110 -5.60 14.26 -4.58
CA LEU A 110 -4.22 14.69 -4.82
C LEU A 110 -4.19 15.98 -5.64
N ASP A 111 -4.97 16.04 -6.72
CA ASP A 111 -5.06 17.21 -7.60
C ASP A 111 -5.55 18.45 -6.83
N LYS A 112 -6.52 18.28 -5.92
CA LYS A 112 -7.11 19.38 -5.17
C LYS A 112 -6.23 19.91 -4.02
N ASN A 113 -5.45 19.04 -3.37
CA ASN A 113 -4.82 19.37 -2.08
C ASN A 113 -3.29 19.41 -2.12
N LEU A 114 -2.65 18.80 -3.13
CA LEU A 114 -1.20 18.68 -3.17
C LEU A 114 -0.57 19.32 -4.41
N LEU A 115 -1.30 19.43 -5.52
CA LEU A 115 -0.81 20.08 -6.75
C LEU A 115 -1.07 21.59 -6.82
N SER A 116 -1.69 22.18 -5.79
CA SER A 116 -1.96 23.62 -5.69
C SER A 116 -1.00 24.37 -4.75
N LEU A 117 0.04 23.70 -4.26
CA LEU A 117 1.13 24.26 -3.46
C LEU A 117 2.35 24.49 -4.34
#